data_AF-R5L295-F1
#
_entry.id   AF-R5L295-F1
#
_cell.length_a   1.000
_cell.length_b   1.000
_cell.length_c   1.000
_cell.angle_alpha   90.00
_cell.angle_beta   90.00
_cell.angle_gamma   90.00
#
_symmetry.space_group_name_H-M   'P 1'
#
loop_
_entity.id
_entity.type
_entity.pdbx_description
1 polymer ?
#
loop_
_entity_poly.entity_id
_entity_poly.type
_entity_poly.pdbx_seq_one_letter_code
_entity_poly.pdbx_strand_id
1 'polypeptide(L)'
;MVNTAKVYSNALKRAGITVGSDNKLSFDKDKLTDIKAYEFKSTFGRGGFASKVTQKAEQIKRLQGSSGGLFSYSNTVTPSYTYNIGAMFSTYA
;
A
#
# COMPACT_ATOMS: atom_id res chain seq x y z
N MET A 1 -4.50 11.93 -0.10
CA MET A 1 -4.42 10.46 0.13
C MET A 1 -4.56 9.76 -1.22
N VAL A 2 -3.59 8.94 -1.63
CA VAL A 2 -3.64 8.26 -2.94
C VAL A 2 -4.42 6.95 -2.86
N ASN A 3 -5.29 6.69 -3.85
CA ASN A 3 -5.99 5.42 -3.97
C ASN A 3 -5.00 4.34 -4.47
N THR A 4 -4.66 3.39 -3.59
CA THR A 4 -3.74 2.29 -3.89
C THR A 4 -4.18 1.47 -5.11
N ALA A 5 -5.48 1.23 -5.30
CA ALA A 5 -5.97 0.48 -6.46
C ALA A 5 -5.72 1.22 -7.78
N LYS A 6 -5.86 2.56 -7.78
CA LYS A 6 -5.55 3.37 -8.98
C LYS A 6 -4.06 3.36 -9.31
N VAL A 7 -3.19 3.46 -8.31
CA VAL A 7 -1.73 3.41 -8.50
C VAL A 7 -1.30 2.07 -9.12
N TYR A 8 -1.93 0.98 -8.70
CA TYR A 8 -1.62 -0.37 -9.19
C TYR A 8 -2.54 -0.85 -10.32
N SER A 9 -3.32 0.04 -10.95
CA SER A 9 -4.29 -0.29 -12.01
C SER A 9 -3.67 -1.09 -13.16
N ASN A 10 -2.45 -0.76 -13.59
CA ASN A 10 -1.73 -1.49 -14.63
C ASN A 10 -1.27 -2.89 -14.19
N ALA A 11 -0.92 -3.09 -12.93
CA ALA A 11 -0.59 -4.42 -12.41
C ALA A 11 -1.86 -5.26 -12.25
N LEU A 12 -2.91 -4.67 -11.67
CA LEU A 12 -4.22 -5.29 -11.52
C LEU A 12 -4.80 -5.73 -12.87
N LYS A 13 -4.70 -4.89 -13.91
CA LYS A 13 -5.17 -5.22 -15.27
C LYS A 13 -4.44 -6.44 -15.85
N ARG A 14 -3.13 -6.57 -15.60
CA ARG A 14 -2.34 -7.73 -16.02
C ARG A 14 -2.69 -9.00 -15.23
N ALA A 15 -3.19 -8.85 -14.02
CA ALA A 15 -3.76 -9.94 -13.22
C ALA A 15 -5.28 -10.15 -13.47
N GLY A 16 -5.84 -9.58 -14.55
CA GLY A 16 -7.26 -9.79 -14.91
C GLY A 16 -8.26 -8.97 -14.09
N ILE A 17 -7.77 -7.99 -13.34
CA ILE A 17 -8.59 -7.15 -12.46
C ILE A 17 -8.71 -5.76 -13.06
N THR A 18 -9.95 -5.31 -13.20
CA THR A 18 -10.26 -3.94 -13.61
C THR A 18 -10.61 -3.12 -12.38
N VAL A 19 -10.12 -1.88 -12.33
CA VAL A 19 -10.50 -0.89 -11.31
C VAL A 19 -11.58 0.01 -11.93
N GLY A 20 -12.81 -0.11 -11.43
CA GLY A 20 -13.93 0.69 -11.87
C GLY A 20 -13.80 2.17 -11.50
N SER A 21 -14.58 3.03 -12.15
CA SER A 21 -14.68 4.45 -11.80
C SER A 21 -15.20 4.66 -10.37
N ASP A 22 -15.97 3.71 -9.86
CA ASP A 22 -16.45 3.63 -8.47
C ASP A 22 -15.40 3.09 -7.48
N ASN A 23 -14.16 2.87 -7.94
CA ASN A 23 -13.06 2.27 -7.20
C ASN A 23 -13.26 0.81 -6.78
N LYS A 24 -14.26 0.12 -7.33
CA LYS A 24 -14.44 -1.31 -7.09
C LYS A 24 -13.52 -2.13 -7.99
N LEU A 25 -13.19 -3.32 -7.51
CA LEU A 25 -12.42 -4.30 -8.25
C LEU A 25 -13.40 -5.26 -8.92
N SER A 26 -13.29 -5.39 -10.24
CA SER A 26 -14.04 -6.37 -11.03
C SER A 26 -13.07 -7.37 -11.63
N PHE A 27 -13.46 -8.63 -11.62
CA PHE A 27 -12.64 -9.73 -12.07
C PHE A 27 -13.14 -10.24 -13.42
N ASP A 28 -12.25 -10.27 -14.40
CA ASP A 28 -12.57 -10.74 -15.74
C ASP A 28 -12.31 -12.25 -15.83
N LYS A 29 -13.36 -13.05 -15.60
CA LYS A 29 -13.28 -14.52 -15.49
C LYS A 29 -12.79 -15.16 -16.79
N ASP A 30 -13.05 -14.54 -17.93
CA ASP A 30 -12.66 -15.05 -19.24
C ASP A 30 -11.16 -14.83 -19.51
N LYS A 31 -10.52 -13.89 -18.80
CA LYS A 31 -9.08 -13.62 -18.92
C LYS A 31 -8.22 -14.44 -17.97
N LEU A 32 -8.81 -15.11 -16.98
CA LEU A 32 -8.10 -15.92 -16.00
C LEU A 32 -7.19 -16.98 -16.62
N THR A 33 -7.70 -17.66 -17.65
CA THR A 33 -7.05 -18.82 -18.26
C THR A 33 -5.78 -18.42 -19.01
N ASP A 34 -5.70 -17.17 -19.46
CA ASP A 34 -4.60 -16.66 -20.26
C ASP A 34 -3.59 -15.84 -19.44
N ILE A 35 -3.90 -15.56 -18.17
CA ILE A 35 -3.01 -14.79 -17.31
C ILE A 35 -1.88 -15.69 -16.82
N LYS A 36 -0.66 -15.22 -17.06
CA LYS A 36 0.55 -15.92 -16.65
C LYS A 36 0.71 -15.81 -15.13
N ALA A 37 1.11 -16.91 -14.48
CA ALA A 37 1.28 -16.98 -13.03
C ALA A 37 2.25 -15.89 -12.48
N TYR A 38 3.25 -15.47 -13.26
CA TYR A 38 4.17 -14.42 -12.85
C TYR A 38 3.51 -13.03 -12.79
N GLU A 39 2.48 -12.75 -13.59
CA GLU A 39 1.74 -11.48 -13.54
C GLU A 39 0.95 -11.39 -12.23
N PHE A 40 0.31 -12.49 -11.83
CA PHE A 40 -0.31 -12.64 -10.51
C PHE A 40 0.70 -12.47 -9.38
N LYS A 41 1.84 -13.15 -9.47
CA LYS A 41 2.90 -13.05 -8.46
C LYS A 41 3.48 -11.64 -8.37
N SER A 42 3.63 -10.92 -9.47
CA SER A 42 4.12 -9.54 -9.44
C SER A 42 3.09 -8.58 -8.82
N THR A 43 1.81 -8.82 -9.09
CA THR A 43 0.71 -7.96 -8.64
C THR A 43 0.39 -8.18 -7.16
N PHE A 44 0.40 -9.42 -6.70
CA PHE A 44 0.00 -9.81 -5.33
C PHE A 44 1.17 -10.25 -4.44
N GLY A 45 2.38 -10.36 -4.98
CA GLY A 45 3.57 -10.73 -4.23
C GLY A 45 4.22 -9.56 -3.48
N ARG A 46 5.49 -9.77 -3.11
CA ARG A 46 6.28 -8.82 -2.31
C ARG A 46 6.45 -7.50 -3.06
N GLY A 47 6.02 -6.40 -2.44
CA GLY A 47 6.05 -5.05 -3.03
C GLY A 47 4.90 -4.72 -4.00
N GLY A 48 4.03 -5.70 -4.28
CA GLY A 48 2.85 -5.53 -5.11
C GLY A 48 1.68 -4.84 -4.39
N PHE A 49 0.51 -4.85 -5.03
CA PHE A 49 -0.72 -4.25 -4.54
C PHE A 49 -1.12 -4.77 -3.16
N ALA A 50 -1.11 -6.10 -2.95
CA ALA A 50 -1.46 -6.69 -1.66
C ALA A 50 -0.53 -6.23 -0.53
N SER A 51 0.78 -6.19 -0.79
CA SER A 51 1.75 -5.71 0.20
C SER A 51 1.46 -4.27 0.63
N LYS A 52 1.04 -3.41 -0.31
CA LYS A 52 0.72 -2.01 0.00
C LYS A 52 -0.59 -1.84 0.75
N VAL A 53 -1.60 -2.65 0.43
CA VAL A 53 -2.87 -2.70 1.17
C VAL A 53 -2.61 -3.15 2.61
N THR A 54 -1.82 -4.20 2.82
CA THR A 54 -1.44 -4.67 4.17
C THR A 54 -0.72 -3.60 4.97
N GLN A 55 0.28 -2.91 4.39
CA GLN A 55 0.96 -1.81 5.08
C GLN A 55 0.00 -0.72 5.54
N LYS A 56 -0.96 -0.32 4.69
CA LYS A 56 -1.97 0.69 5.05
C LYS A 56 -2.92 0.19 6.13
N ALA A 57 -3.35 -1.07 6.06
CA ALA A 57 -4.19 -1.68 7.09
C ALA A 57 -3.46 -1.74 8.44
N GLU A 58 -2.17 -2.08 8.46
CA GLU A 58 -1.35 -2.07 9.67
C GLU A 58 -1.16 -0.66 10.24
N GLN A 59 -0.96 0.35 9.39
CA GLN A 59 -0.93 1.75 9.82
C GLN A 59 -2.26 2.14 10.50
N ILE A 60 -3.39 1.80 9.87
CA ILE A 60 -4.71 2.06 10.45
C ILE A 60 -4.87 1.32 11.79
N LYS A 61 -4.48 0.05 11.87
CA LYS A 61 -4.53 -0.75 13.11
C LYS A 61 -3.68 -0.12 14.21
N ARG A 62 -2.47 0.34 13.90
CA ARG A 62 -1.60 1.04 14.87
C ARG A 62 -2.22 2.35 15.34
N LEU A 63 -2.85 3.11 14.44
CA LEU A 63 -3.55 4.34 14.81
C LEU A 63 -4.79 4.08 15.67
N GLN A 64 -5.53 3.01 15.40
CA GLN A 64 -6.69 2.61 16.20
C GLN A 64 -6.31 2.07 17.59
N GLY A 65 -5.16 1.38 17.72
CA GLY A 65 -4.65 0.89 19.00
C GLY A 65 -3.79 1.89 19.78
N SER A 66 -3.40 3.01 19.17
CA SER A 66 -2.57 4.04 19.79
C SER A 66 -3.43 5.16 20.37
N SER A 67 -4.19 4.82 21.41
CA SER A 67 -4.83 5.82 22.29
C SER A 67 -3.84 6.47 23.26
N GLY A 68 -2.52 6.20 23.19
CA GLY A 68 -1.60 6.71 24.22
C GLY A 68 -0.10 6.49 24.04
N GLY A 69 0.50 6.68 22.86
CA GLY A 69 1.97 6.57 22.79
C GLY A 69 2.71 7.15 21.59
N LEU A 70 2.04 7.82 20.65
CA LEU A 70 2.72 8.30 19.43
C LEU A 70 3.56 9.58 19.63
N PHE A 71 3.63 10.11 20.86
CA PHE A 71 4.35 11.35 21.19
C PHE A 71 5.27 11.24 22.43
N SER A 72 5.92 10.10 22.66
CA SER A 72 7.00 10.08 23.66
C SER A 72 8.28 10.70 23.08
N TYR A 73 8.32 12.04 23.07
CA TYR A 73 9.57 12.80 23.04
C TYR A 73 10.30 12.53 24.38
N SER A 74 11.18 11.53 24.43
CA SER A 74 12.03 11.31 25.59
C SER A 74 13.18 12.33 25.56
N ASN A 75 13.09 13.36 26.38
CA ASN A 75 14.14 14.37 26.61
C ASN A 75 15.31 13.80 27.45
N THR A 76 15.94 12.72 26.99
CA THR A 76 17.14 12.15 27.63
C THR A 76 18.20 11.81 26.57
N VAL A 77 18.88 12.87 26.12
CA VAL A 77 20.28 12.93 25.67
C VAL A 77 20.79 11.77 24.80
N THR A 78 20.68 11.93 23.48
CA THR A 78 21.74 11.67 22.46
C THR A 78 21.20 12.00 21.07
N PRO A 79 21.88 12.80 20.22
CA PRO A 79 21.35 13.24 18.95
C PRO A 79 21.52 12.10 17.93
N SER A 80 20.54 11.20 17.85
CA SER A 80 20.39 10.35 16.67
C SER A 80 19.37 11.00 15.76
N TYR A 81 19.83 11.33 14.54
CA TYR A 81 19.06 12.00 13.48
C TYR A 81 17.64 11.44 13.40
N THR A 82 16.68 12.17 13.96
CA THR A 82 15.26 11.90 13.80
C THR A 82 14.92 12.37 12.40
N TYR A 83 14.96 11.45 11.45
CA TYR A 83 14.43 11.69 10.11
C TYR A 83 12.94 11.95 10.26
N ASN A 84 12.57 13.23 10.17
CA ASN A 84 11.20 13.69 10.07
C ASN A 84 10.48 12.83 9.02
N ILE A 85 9.51 12.02 9.46
CA ILE A 85 8.72 11.13 8.61
C ILE A 85 7.97 11.94 7.54
N GLY A 86 7.78 13.26 7.76
CA GLY A 86 7.26 14.21 6.76
C GLY A 86 8.13 14.35 5.51
N ALA A 87 9.46 14.16 5.60
CA ALA A 87 10.36 14.27 4.44
C ALA A 87 10.33 13.03 3.54
N MET A 88 9.97 11.85 4.06
CA MET A 88 9.85 10.63 3.24
C MET A 88 8.64 10.64 2.31
N PHE A 89 7.69 11.56 2.49
CA PHE A 89 6.53 11.72 1.61
C PHE A 89 6.72 12.76 0.51
N SER A 90 7.83 13.52 0.50
CA SER A 90 8.07 14.57 -0.51
C SER A 90 8.86 14.09 -1.74
N THR A 91 9.43 12.88 -1.73
CA THR A 91 10.23 12.36 -2.87
C THR A 91 9.41 11.62 -3.93
N TYR A 92 8.09 11.49 -3.72
CA TYR A 92 7.19 10.84 -4.69
C TYR A 92 5.87 11.62 -4.88
N ALA A 93 5.92 12.95 -4.83
CA ALA A 93 4.82 13.82 -5.24
C ALA A 93 5.15 14.47 -6.59
#